data_AF-A0A3L7RG76-F1
#
_entry.id   AF-A0A3L7RG76-F1
#
_cell.length_a   1.000
_cell.length_b   1.000
_cell.length_c   1.000
_cell.angle_alpha   90.00
_cell.angle_beta   90.00
_cell.angle_gamma   90.00
#
_symmetry.space_group_name_H-M   'P 1'
#
loop_
_entity.id
_entity.type
_entity.pdbx_description
1 polymer ?
#
loop_
_entity_poly.entity_id
_entity_poly.type
_entity_poly.pdbx_seq_one_letter_code
_entity_poly.pdbx_strand_id
1 'polypeptide(L)'
;MKTILALDLRKFKTVSCLLTEDHASIPVFKTIMTNPKTFEQFLLDVKPSLLVLEACGLSGWVVDLARKLGVEVLVAHPGGEAWQWGKVKRKTDKDDAL
;
A
#
# COMPACT_ATOMS: atom_id res chain seq x y z
N MET A 1 -1.83 14.98 -11.19
CA MET A 1 -2.33 14.73 -9.82
C MET A 1 -1.83 13.35 -9.43
N LYS A 2 -0.92 13.26 -8.46
CA LYS A 2 -0.28 11.99 -8.10
C LYS A 2 -1.23 11.21 -7.18
N THR A 3 -1.47 9.94 -7.50
CA THR A 3 -2.33 9.06 -6.71
C THR A 3 -1.51 8.03 -5.97
N ILE A 4 -1.85 7.81 -4.70
CA ILE A 4 -1.21 6.83 -3.83
C ILE A 4 -2.24 5.74 -3.54
N LEU A 5 -1.88 4.50 -3.83
CA LEU A 5 -2.69 3.32 -3.50
C LEU A 5 -2.01 2.58 -2.34
N ALA A 6 -2.61 2.64 -1.16
CA ALA A 6 -2.16 1.87 0.00
C ALA A 6 -2.89 0.53 0.09
N LEU A 7 -2.18 -0.55 0.41
CA LEU A 7 -2.73 -1.91 0.52
C LEU A 7 -2.47 -2.53 1.90
N ASP A 8 -3.54 -3.01 2.54
CA ASP A 8 -3.48 -4.00 3.64
C ASP A 8 -3.66 -5.40 3.03
N LEU A 9 -2.53 -6.07 2.77
CA LEU A 9 -2.50 -7.37 2.11
C LEU A 9 -2.93 -8.49 3.05
N ARG A 10 -3.91 -9.30 2.62
CA ARG A 10 -4.25 -10.58 3.30
C ARG A 10 -4.45 -11.70 2.30
N LYS A 11 -4.33 -12.94 2.77
CA LYS A 11 -4.38 -14.16 1.95
C LYS A 11 -5.54 -14.24 0.96
N PHE A 12 -6.73 -13.79 1.34
CA PHE A 12 -7.94 -13.95 0.51
C PHE A 12 -8.51 -12.63 0.01
N LYS A 13 -8.50 -11.60 0.85
CA LYS A 13 -9.08 -10.29 0.56
C LYS A 13 -8.10 -9.22 1.01
N THR A 14 -7.73 -8.33 0.09
CA THR A 14 -6.88 -7.19 0.38
C THR A 14 -7.78 -5.96 0.47
N VAL A 15 -7.54 -5.12 1.48
CA VAL A 15 -8.15 -3.79 1.57
C VAL A 15 -7.22 -2.81 0.89
N SER A 16 -7.78 -1.93 0.08
CA SER A 16 -7.06 -0.85 -0.60
C SER A 16 -7.64 0.50 -0.20
N CYS A 17 -6.77 1.50 -0.14
CA CYS A 17 -7.12 2.90 0.11
C CYS A 17 -6.47 3.76 -0.97
N LEU A 18 -7.28 4.44 -1.77
CA LEU A 18 -6.82 5.37 -2.80
C LEU A 18 -6.83 6.80 -2.24
N LEU A 19 -5.69 7.45 -2.32
CA LEU A 19 -5.42 8.80 -1.84
C LEU A 19 -4.91 9.67 -2.98
N THR A 20 -5.13 10.98 -2.88
CA THR A 20 -4.49 11.98 -3.73
C THR A 20 -3.42 12.71 -2.92
N GLU A 21 -2.29 13.02 -3.55
CA GLU A 21 -1.14 13.66 -2.87
C GLU A 21 -1.48 15.04 -2.28
N ASP A 22 -2.46 15.73 -2.83
CA ASP A 22 -2.96 17.01 -2.30
C ASP A 22 -3.78 16.87 -1.01
N HIS A 23 -4.09 15.64 -0.58
CA HIS A 23 -4.90 15.32 0.60
C HIS A 23 -6.28 16.02 0.66
N ALA A 24 -6.73 16.67 -0.42
CA ALA A 24 -8.01 17.38 -0.45
C ALA A 24 -9.18 16.42 -0.77
N SER A 25 -8.87 15.26 -1.38
CA SER A 25 -9.86 14.25 -1.72
C SER A 25 -10.11 13.28 -0.57
N ILE A 26 -11.38 12.89 -0.39
CA ILE A 26 -11.78 11.86 0.56
C ILE A 26 -11.15 10.52 0.16
N PRO A 27 -10.48 9.80 1.09
CA PRO A 27 -9.90 8.49 0.79
C PRO A 27 -10.96 7.49 0.32
N VAL A 28 -10.67 6.76 -0.76
CA VAL A 28 -11.59 5.77 -1.32
C VAL A 28 -11.13 4.37 -0.95
N PHE A 29 -11.97 3.65 -0.21
CA PHE A 29 -11.69 2.29 0.23
C PHE A 29 -12.34 1.25 -0.67
N LYS A 30 -11.59 0.18 -0.98
CA LYS A 30 -12.11 -0.98 -1.73
C LYS A 30 -11.48 -2.27 -1.24
N THR A 31 -12.30 -3.30 -1.09
CA THR A 31 -11.82 -4.66 -0.82
C THR A 31 -11.79 -5.45 -2.12
N ILE A 32 -10.64 -6.07 -2.42
CA ILE A 32 -10.43 -6.89 -3.62
C ILE A 32 -10.02 -8.32 -3.26
N MET A 33 -10.27 -9.25 -4.17
CA MET A 33 -9.77 -10.62 -4.03
C MET A 33 -8.25 -10.66 -4.23
N THR A 34 -7.56 -11.42 -3.39
CA THR A 34 -6.10 -11.52 -3.43
C THR A 34 -5.67 -12.67 -4.32
N ASN A 35 -5.67 -12.40 -5.62
CA ASN A 35 -5.11 -13.27 -6.63
C ASN A 35 -4.48 -12.43 -7.76
N PRO A 36 -3.54 -12.99 -8.54
CA PRO A 36 -2.80 -12.22 -9.54
C PRO A 36 -3.69 -11.53 -10.58
N LYS A 37 -4.72 -12.22 -11.10
CA LYS A 37 -5.59 -11.68 -12.16
C LYS A 37 -6.41 -10.48 -11.67
N THR A 38 -7.01 -10.59 -10.49
CA THR A 38 -7.78 -9.48 -9.90
C THR A 38 -6.88 -8.30 -9.57
N PHE A 39 -5.66 -8.55 -9.08
CA PHE A 39 -4.70 -7.48 -8.79
C PHE A 39 -4.19 -6.79 -10.05
N GLU A 40 -3.84 -7.54 -11.10
CA GLU A 40 -3.36 -6.98 -12.37
C GLU A 40 -4.42 -6.08 -12.98
N GLN A 41 -5.67 -6.55 -13.07
CA GLN A 41 -6.79 -5.75 -13.56
C GLN A 41 -7.01 -4.50 -12.68
N PHE A 42 -6.96 -4.66 -11.35
CA PHE A 42 -7.16 -3.53 -10.44
C PHE A 42 -6.09 -2.45 -10.60
N LEU A 43 -4.82 -2.83 -10.74
CA LEU A 43 -3.73 -1.88 -10.97
C LEU A 43 -3.82 -1.21 -12.36
N LEU A 44 -4.27 -1.94 -13.38
CA LEU A 44 -4.53 -1.39 -14.71
C LEU A 44 -5.70 -0.40 -14.74
N ASP A 45 -6.72 -0.61 -13.89
CA ASP A 45 -7.88 0.27 -13.78
C ASP A 45 -7.54 1.55 -12.99
N VAL A 46 -6.88 1.39 -11.84
CA VAL A 46 -6.57 2.52 -10.93
C VAL A 46 -5.38 3.34 -11.45
N LYS A 47 -4.38 2.69 -12.05
CA LYS A 47 -3.12 3.30 -12.51
C LYS A 47 -2.50 4.22 -11.46
N PRO A 48 -2.23 3.72 -10.24
CA PRO A 48 -1.67 4.54 -9.19
C PRO A 48 -0.27 5.00 -9.57
N SER A 49 0.08 6.23 -9.19
CA SER A 49 1.45 6.72 -9.36
C SER A 49 2.41 6.06 -8.37
N LEU A 50 1.91 5.71 -7.18
CA LEU A 50 2.67 5.07 -6.12
C LEU A 50 1.80 4.00 -5.45
N LEU A 51 2.39 2.81 -5.26
CA LEU A 51 1.83 1.71 -4.48
C LEU A 51 2.54 1.60 -3.14
N VAL A 52 1.80 1.56 -2.04
CA VAL A 52 2.35 1.40 -0.69
C VAL A 52 1.75 0.15 -0.05
N LEU A 53 2.59 -0.68 0.56
CA LEU A 53 2.14 -1.89 1.27
C LEU A 53 3.05 -2.21 2.45
N GLU A 54 2.50 -2.89 3.47
CA GLU A 54 3.31 -3.51 4.52
C GLU A 54 4.03 -4.75 3.99
N ALA A 55 5.25 -5.00 4.46
CA ALA A 55 5.99 -6.22 4.19
C ALA A 55 5.30 -7.44 4.82
N CYS A 56 4.87 -8.39 3.98
CA CYS A 56 4.31 -9.68 4.38
C CYS A 56 4.68 -10.75 3.34
N GLY A 57 4.24 -12.00 3.56
CA GLY A 57 4.54 -13.11 2.64
C GLY A 57 4.00 -12.95 1.21
N LEU A 58 3.07 -12.01 0.98
CA LEU A 58 2.50 -11.73 -0.33
C LEU A 58 3.22 -10.58 -1.05
N SER A 59 4.02 -9.77 -0.35
CA SER A 59 4.64 -8.57 -0.92
C SER A 59 5.49 -8.87 -2.14
N GLY A 60 6.18 -10.01 -2.19
CA GLY A 60 7.07 -10.38 -3.31
C GLY A 60 6.35 -10.34 -4.66
N TRP A 61 5.33 -11.18 -4.85
CA TRP A 61 4.63 -11.25 -6.14
C TRP A 61 3.80 -9.99 -6.45
N VAL A 62 3.30 -9.29 -5.43
CA VAL A 62 2.59 -8.01 -5.61
C VAL A 62 3.54 -6.93 -6.13
N VAL A 63 4.74 -6.84 -5.56
CA VAL A 63 5.79 -5.91 -6.00
C VAL A 63 6.23 -6.23 -7.42
N ASP A 64 6.46 -7.50 -7.75
CA ASP A 64 6.85 -7.91 -9.11
C ASP A 64 5.78 -7.54 -10.14
N LEU A 65 4.51 -7.78 -9.81
CA LEU A 65 3.38 -7.40 -10.66
C LEU A 65 3.30 -5.89 -10.86
N ALA A 66 3.41 -5.10 -9.80
CA ALA A 66 3.37 -3.64 -9.87
C ALA A 66 4.52 -3.07 -10.71
N ARG A 67 5.75 -3.58 -10.51
CA ARG A 67 6.93 -3.19 -11.28
C ARG A 67 6.80 -3.54 -12.76
N LYS A 68 6.26 -4.72 -13.08
CA LYS A 68 5.95 -5.12 -14.47
C LYS A 68 5.00 -4.12 -15.16
N LEU A 69 4.08 -3.52 -14.40
CA LEU A 69 3.15 -2.51 -14.87
C LEU A 69 3.71 -1.07 -14.84
N GLY A 70 4.98 -0.89 -14.45
CA GLY A 70 5.62 0.42 -14.35
C GLY A 70 5.18 1.28 -13.16
N VAL A 71 4.58 0.66 -12.15
CA VAL A 71 4.11 1.35 -10.92
C VAL A 71 5.27 1.43 -9.91
N GLU A 72 5.48 2.61 -9.35
CA GLU A 72 6.44 2.83 -8.24
C GLU A 72 5.92 2.14 -6.97
N VAL A 73 6.79 1.50 -6.19
CA VAL A 73 6.38 0.71 -5.01
C VAL A 73 7.24 1.03 -3.79
N LEU A 74 6.59 1.33 -2.66
CA LEU A 74 7.19 1.41 -1.33
C LEU A 74 6.66 0.30 -0.45
N VAL A 75 7.57 -0.39 0.23
CA VAL A 75 7.24 -1.48 1.16
C VAL A 75 7.65 -1.07 2.56
N ALA A 76 6.67 -0.93 3.46
CA ALA A 76 6.90 -0.60 4.85
C ALA A 76 7.42 -1.82 5.61
N HIS A 77 8.55 -1.68 6.30
CA HIS A 77 9.13 -2.75 7.13
C HIS A 77 8.61 -2.64 8.57
N PRO A 78 7.71 -3.53 9.02
CA PRO A 78 7.11 -3.44 10.35
C PRO A 78 8.10 -3.78 11.48
N GLY A 79 9.26 -4.36 11.17
CA GLY A 79 10.36 -4.59 12.13
C GLY A 79 11.36 -3.43 12.24
N GLY A 80 11.16 -2.36 11.44
CA GLY A 80 12.08 -1.24 11.35
C GLY A 80 12.09 -0.41 12.64
N GLU A 81 13.13 0.42 12.81
CA GLU A 81 13.27 1.25 14.02
C GLU A 81 12.04 2.12 14.31
N ALA A 82 11.37 2.60 13.26
CA ALA A 82 10.12 3.37 13.35
C ALA A 82 8.98 2.64 14.07
N TRP A 83 9.04 1.30 14.17
CA TRP A 83 8.01 0.46 14.77
C TRP A 83 8.50 -0.32 16.01
N GLN A 84 9.73 -0.08 16.46
CA GLN A 84 10.29 -0.71 17.65
C GLN A 84 9.84 0.00 18.92
N TRP A 85 8.91 -0.62 19.67
CA TRP A 85 8.34 -0.06 20.91
C TRP A 85 9.36 0.42 21.96
N GLY A 86 10.56 -0.18 22.03
CA GLY A 86 11.62 0.27 22.95
C GLY A 86 12.31 1.58 22.53
N LYS A 87 12.18 1.98 21.26
CA LYS A 87 12.77 3.19 20.66
C LYS A 87 11.70 4.25 20.35
N VAL A 88 10.46 3.83 20.10
CA VAL A 88 9.31 4.70 19.87
C VAL A 88 8.74 5.15 21.23
N LYS A 89 9.28 6.24 21.77
CA LYS A 89 8.83 6.83 23.05
C LYS A 89 7.50 7.58 22.93
N ARG A 90 7.03 7.81 21.70
CA ARG A 90 5.76 8.46 21.36
C ARG A 90 5.23 7.82 20.08
N LYS A 91 4.04 7.24 20.15
CA LYS A 91 3.32 6.70 18.99
C LYS A 91 2.11 7.58 18.71
N THR A 92 2.10 8.26 17.57
CA THR A 92 0.91 8.98 17.09
C THR A 92 0.70 8.65 15.62
N ASP A 93 -0.55 8.43 15.20
CA ASP A 93 -0.89 8.14 13.81
C ASP A 93 -0.44 9.26 12.84
N LYS A 94 -0.18 10.46 13.36
CA LYS A 94 0.37 11.59 12.61
C LYS A 94 1.85 11.40 12.26
N ASP A 95 2.64 10.86 13.18
CA ASP A 95 4.07 10.59 12.95
C ASP A 95 4.26 9.36 12.06
N ASP A 96 3.36 8.38 12.13
CA ASP A 96 3.39 7.18 11.28
C ASP A 96 2.98 7.45 9.81
N ALA A 97 2.38 8.63 9.54
CA ALA A 97 1.86 9.01 8.22
C ALA A 97 2.75 10.00 7.43
N LEU A 98 3.86 10.48 8.03
CA LEU A 98 4.83 11.43 7.46
C LEU A 98 6.11 10.73 7.01
#